data_AF-A0A7L6AYU7-F1
#
_entry.id   AF-A0A7L6AYU7-F1
#
_cell.length_a   1.000
_cell.length_b   1.000
_cell.length_c   1.000
_cell.angle_alpha   90.00
_cell.angle_beta   90.00
_cell.angle_gamma   90.00
#
_symmetry.space_group_name_H-M   'P 1'
#
loop_
_entity.id
_entity.type
_entity.pdbx_description
1 polymer ?
#
loop_
_entity_poly.entity_id
_entity_poly.type
_entity_poly.pdbx_seq_one_letter_code
_entity_poly.pdbx_strand_id
1 'polypeptide(L)' 'MHIAKVFRNGRSQAIRLPKACRVDADEVYIQKVGDRLILSPAL' A
#
# COMPACT_ATOMS: atom_id res chain seq x y z
N MET A 1 9.31 -4.45 -11.68
CA MET A 1 7.90 -4.19 -11.32
C MET A 1 7.35 -5.44 -10.65
N HIS A 2 6.77 -5.34 -9.46
CA HIS A 2 6.21 -6.49 -8.75
C HIS A 2 4.68 -6.45 -8.81
N ILE A 3 4.06 -7.58 -9.13
CA ILE A 3 2.61 -7.74 -9.01
C ILE A 3 2.30 -8.07 -7.55
N ALA A 4 1.33 -7.38 -6.97
CA ALA A 4 0.84 -7.63 -5.62
C ALA A 4 -0.61 -8.13 -5.67
N LYS A 5 -1.00 -8.97 -4.71
CA LYS A 5 -2.39 -9.41 -4.59
C LYS A 5 -3.21 -8.34 -3.88
N VAL A 6 -4.34 -7.99 -4.48
CA VAL A 6 -5.44 -7.30 -3.83
C VAL A 6 -6.30 -8.33 -3.11
N PHE A 7 -6.66 -8.07 -1.86
CA PHE A 7 -7.48 -8.96 -1.05
C PHE A 7 -8.38 -8.17 -0.10
N ARG A 8 -9.19 -8.86 0.70
CA ARG A 8 -10.05 -8.26 1.72
C ARG A 8 -9.47 -8.54 3.11
N ASN A 9 -9.41 -7.52 3.96
CA ASN A 9 -9.14 -7.65 5.38
C ASN A 9 -10.38 -7.15 6.13
N GLY A 10 -11.20 -8.09 6.59
CA GLY A 10 -12.55 -7.79 7.09
C GLY A 10 -13.39 -7.05 6.05
N ARG A 11 -13.88 -5.85 6.39
CA ARG A 11 -14.68 -4.99 5.49
C ARG A 11 -13.84 -4.08 4.59
N SER A 12 -12.52 -4.11 4.72
CA SER A 12 -11.60 -3.24 3.97
C SER A 12 -10.94 -3.96 2.80
N GLN A 13 -10.57 -3.20 1.77
CA GLN A 13 -9.67 -3.67 0.71
C GLN A 13 -8.22 -3.49 1.18
N ALA A 14 -7.35 -4.44 0.85
CA ALA A 14 -5.95 -4.41 1.21
C ALA A 14 -5.08 -4.92 0.05
N ILE A 15 -3.81 -4.50 0.04
CA ILE A 15 -2.77 -4.98 -0.88
C ILE A 15 -1.70 -5.67 -0.06
N ARG A 16 -1.27 -6.87 -0.46
CA ARG A 16 -0.15 -7.55 0.20
C ARG A 16 1.17 -7.02 -0.38
N LEU A 17 1.91 -6.26 0.40
CA LEU A 17 3.21 -5.73 -0.01
C LEU A 17 4.24 -6.87 -0.20
N PRO A 18 4.89 -6.97 -1.38
CA PRO A 18 6.07 -7.79 -1.57
C PRO A 18 7.18 -7.40 -0.58
N LYS A 19 8.06 -8.33 -0.22
CA LYS A 19 9.16 -8.08 0.73
C LYS A 19 10.01 -6.86 0.34
N ALA A 20 10.30 -6.70 -0.94
CA ALA A 20 11.09 -5.59 -1.49
C ALA A 20 10.38 -4.22 -1.45
N CYS A 21 9.09 -4.18 -1.13
CA CYS A 21 8.27 -2.96 -1.10
C CYS A 21 7.66 -2.70 0.29
N ARG A 22 8.14 -3.38 1.34
CA ARG A 22 7.71 -3.11 2.72
C ARG A 22 8.18 -1.72 3.13
N VAL A 23 7.31 -1.00 3.85
CA VAL A 23 7.62 0.32 4.40
C VAL A 23 8.17 0.13 5.81
N ASP A 24 9.20 0.90 6.16
CA ASP A 24 9.76 0.96 7.51
C ASP A 24 9.11 2.10 8.29
N ALA A 25 7.81 1.95 8.56
CA ALA A 25 6.98 2.88 9.33
C ALA A 25 5.68 2.18 9.76
N ASP A 26 5.09 2.64 10.86
CA ASP A 26 3.80 2.12 11.36
C ASP A 26 2.61 2.63 10.55
N GLU A 27 2.72 3.84 10.01
CA GLU A 27 1.67 4.52 9.26
C GLU A 27 2.19 5.14 7.95
N VAL A 28 1.29 5.32 6.99
CA VAL A 28 1.58 5.93 5.69
C VAL A 28 0.49 6.90 5.27
N TYR A 29 0.88 7.99 4.64
CA TYR A 29 -0.04 8.80 3.84
C TYR A 29 -0.36 8.07 2.53
N ILE A 30 -1.62 8.17 2.09
CA ILE A 30 -2.09 7.62 0.81
C ILE A 30 -2.66 8.76 -0.02
N GLN A 31 -2.09 8.97 -1.22
CA GLN A 31 -2.60 9.93 -2.20
C GLN A 31 -2.98 9.22 -3.50
N LYS A 32 -4.15 9.57 -4.06
CA LYS A 32 -4.56 9.13 -5.40
C LYS A 32 -4.20 10.20 -6.43
N VAL A 33 -3.43 9.83 -7.46
CA VAL A 33 -3.06 10.69 -8.58
C VAL A 33 -3.45 9.97 -9.88
N GLY A 34 -4.56 10.39 -10.48
CA GLY A 34 -5.19 9.65 -11.58
C GLY A 34 -5.53 8.22 -11.14
N ASP A 35 -4.99 7.23 -11.84
CA ASP A 35 -5.20 5.80 -11.56
C ASP A 35 -4.13 5.19 -10.64
N ARG A 36 -3.23 6.01 -10.08
CA ARG A 36 -2.12 5.56 -9.22
C ARG A 36 -2.38 5.91 -7.77
N LEU A 37 -1.92 5.05 -6.86
CA LEU A 37 -1.77 5.34 -5.44
C LEU A 37 -0.30 5.60 -5.14
N ILE A 38 0.00 6.70 -4.47
CA ILE A 38 1.31 7.04 -3.94
C ILE A 38 1.23 6.90 -2.42
N LEU A 39 2.16 6.12 -1.85
CA LEU A 39 2.27 5.88 -0.42
C LEU A 39 3.61 6.46 0.07
N SER A 40 3.59 7.15 1.20
CA SER A 40 4.79 7.67 1.86
C SER A 40 4.68 7.49 3.38
N PRO A 41 5.77 7.24 4.12
CA PRO A 41 5.76 7.19 5.59
C PRO A 41 5.08 8.42 6.19
N ALA A 42 4.26 8.20 7.22
CA ALA A 42 3.84 9.27 8.13
C ALA A 42 4.97 9.56 9.14
N LEU A 43 5.11 10.83 9.55
CA LEU A 43 6.07 11.24 10.57
C LEU A 43 5.53 10.99 11.97
#